data_AF-A0A2K3Q6P6-F1
#
_entry.id   AF-A0A2K3Q6P6-F1
#
_cell.length_a   1.000
_cell.length_b   1.000
_cell.length_c   1.000
_cell.angle_alpha   90.00
_cell.angle_beta   90.00
_cell.angle_gamma   90.00
#
_symmetry.space_group_name_H-M   'P 1'
#
loop_
_entity.id
_entity.type
_entity.pdbx_description
1 polymer ?
#
loop_
_entity_poly.entity_id
_entity_poly.type
_entity_poly.pdbx_seq_one_letter_code
_entity_poly.pdbx_strand_id
1 'polypeptide(L)'
;MVHLQLSVVVLAALLRGATPASHRLPTAGGPCLAAKPFCHASGLDVISYPNDFAGYSRLGGPPSSYYITQNLKPLQRGHTNATVFPENTDPPPSFQRVFPRPDIPDGYYVIGWTRETNGNVVVDANNYTVVYEGFYRAPTTGKYTFCASADNETDFFFGHDNAFSCLTGHADPAAKPVMMSTGGDLTLPNGVIRNDMNCTDLNLVQGGFYPVRNVMGNWHGPSGFNLTIQKPGESFEQRKNVFDGDVYPRSCGFFF
;
A
#
# COMPACT_ATOMS: atom_id res chain seq x y z
N MET A 1 32.28 -34.11 -66.77
CA MET A 1 32.06 -34.12 -65.31
C MET A 1 32.41 -32.73 -64.79
N VAL A 2 31.40 -32.03 -64.28
CA VAL A 2 31.52 -30.67 -63.74
C VAL A 2 31.83 -30.80 -62.25
N HIS A 3 32.90 -30.16 -61.78
CA HIS A 3 33.14 -29.96 -60.36
C HIS A 3 32.97 -28.48 -60.00
N LEU A 4 31.87 -28.20 -59.29
CA LEU A 4 31.63 -26.98 -58.53
C LEU A 4 32.54 -26.97 -57.30
N GLN A 5 33.16 -25.84 -56.98
CA GLN A 5 33.52 -25.51 -55.59
C GLN A 5 32.95 -24.15 -55.20
N LEU A 6 32.26 -24.19 -54.05
CA LEU A 6 31.53 -23.11 -53.40
C LEU A 6 32.45 -22.01 -52.87
N SER A 7 32.09 -20.76 -53.12
CA SER A 7 32.63 -19.60 -52.41
C SER A 7 31.97 -19.47 -51.04
N VAL A 8 32.76 -19.52 -49.96
CA VAL A 8 32.31 -19.21 -48.60
C VAL A 8 32.37 -17.68 -48.41
N VAL A 9 31.20 -17.04 -48.32
CA VAL A 9 31.07 -15.65 -47.92
C VAL A 9 31.06 -15.59 -46.39
N VAL A 10 32.12 -15.09 -45.78
CA VAL A 10 32.17 -14.81 -44.34
C VAL A 10 31.52 -13.44 -44.10
N LEU A 11 30.31 -13.45 -43.53
CA LEU A 11 29.61 -12.24 -43.10
C LEU A 11 30.11 -11.84 -41.70
N ALA A 12 31.06 -10.92 -41.63
CA ALA A 12 31.48 -10.30 -40.37
C ALA A 12 30.39 -9.31 -39.91
N ALA A 13 29.52 -9.77 -39.02
CA ALA A 13 28.57 -8.89 -38.32
C ALA A 13 29.32 -8.01 -37.31
N LEU A 14 29.20 -6.70 -37.48
CA LEU A 14 29.69 -5.67 -36.56
C LEU A 14 29.12 -5.86 -35.16
N LEU A 15 29.91 -6.45 -34.25
CA LEU A 15 29.69 -6.34 -32.81
C LEU A 15 30.00 -4.89 -32.39
N ARG A 16 28.99 -4.01 -32.50
CA ARG A 16 29.00 -2.75 -31.77
C ARG A 16 28.94 -3.10 -30.28
N GLY A 17 30.00 -2.76 -29.55
CA GLY A 17 30.11 -2.97 -28.12
C GLY A 17 28.90 -2.38 -27.39
N ALA A 18 28.07 -3.25 -26.81
CA ALA A 18 27.15 -2.86 -25.76
C ALA A 18 28.00 -2.51 -24.54
N THR A 19 28.11 -1.21 -24.23
CA THR A 19 28.54 -0.77 -22.90
C THR A 19 27.72 -1.52 -21.86
N PRO A 20 28.34 -2.16 -20.85
CA PRO A 20 27.59 -2.78 -19.77
C PRO A 20 26.68 -1.70 -19.16
N ALA A 21 25.38 -1.95 -19.16
CA ALA A 21 24.42 -1.05 -18.55
C ALA A 21 24.80 -0.92 -17.07
N SER A 22 25.39 0.23 -16.70
CA SER A 22 25.60 0.60 -15.32
C SER A 22 24.26 0.42 -14.59
N HIS A 23 24.17 -0.61 -13.75
CA HIS A 23 23.03 -0.83 -12.89
C HIS A 23 23.02 0.35 -11.90
N ARG A 24 22.37 1.44 -12.28
CA ARG A 24 22.10 2.53 -11.36
C ARG A 24 21.31 1.94 -10.22
N LEU A 25 21.79 2.02 -9.00
CA LEU A 25 21.01 1.64 -7.83
C LEU A 25 19.72 2.47 -7.79
N PRO A 26 18.60 1.91 -7.28
CA PRO A 26 17.40 2.70 -7.13
C PRO A 26 17.65 3.83 -6.13
N THR A 27 17.00 4.97 -6.33
CA THR A 27 17.11 6.14 -5.44
C THR A 27 16.03 6.07 -4.37
N ALA A 28 16.32 6.49 -3.14
CA ALA A 28 15.31 6.60 -2.08
C ALA A 28 14.09 7.42 -2.57
N GLY A 29 12.88 6.91 -2.30
CA GLY A 29 11.61 7.46 -2.80
C GLY A 29 11.33 7.19 -4.29
N GLY A 30 12.29 6.66 -5.04
CA GLY A 30 12.18 6.35 -6.47
C GLY A 30 11.61 4.97 -6.77
N PRO A 31 11.49 4.62 -8.06
CA PRO A 31 11.01 3.31 -8.48
C PRO A 31 12.09 2.24 -8.35
N CYS A 32 11.67 0.97 -8.33
CA CYS A 32 12.57 -0.15 -8.53
C CYS A 32 13.00 -0.25 -10.00
N LEU A 33 14.23 -0.75 -10.21
CA LEU A 33 14.87 -0.80 -11.52
C LEU A 33 14.24 -1.82 -12.48
N ALA A 34 13.63 -2.86 -11.94
CA ALA A 34 12.99 -3.91 -12.72
C ALA A 34 11.90 -4.61 -11.90
N ALA A 35 10.85 -5.04 -12.60
CA ALA A 35 9.92 -6.06 -12.12
C ALA A 35 10.26 -7.40 -12.77
N LYS A 36 9.92 -8.51 -12.11
CA LYS A 36 10.11 -9.87 -12.65
C LYS A 36 9.51 -10.01 -14.06
N PRO A 37 10.20 -10.70 -15.00
CA PRO A 37 9.60 -11.09 -16.27
C PRO A 37 8.25 -11.75 -16.04
N PHE A 38 7.27 -11.43 -16.89
CA PHE A 38 5.90 -11.96 -16.83
C PHE A 38 5.09 -11.53 -15.60
N CYS A 39 5.51 -10.51 -14.86
CA CYS A 39 4.64 -9.93 -13.85
C CYS A 39 3.48 -9.16 -14.49
N HIS A 40 2.27 -9.53 -14.09
CA HIS A 40 1.03 -8.92 -14.53
C HIS A 40 0.51 -7.96 -13.46
N ALA A 41 -0.24 -6.96 -13.90
CA ALA A 41 -0.96 -6.08 -13.00
C ALA A 41 -2.14 -6.83 -12.38
N SER A 42 -1.89 -7.59 -11.31
CA SER A 42 -2.88 -8.44 -10.64
C SER A 42 -3.37 -7.88 -9.30
N GLY A 43 -3.07 -6.61 -9.01
CA GLY A 43 -3.46 -5.97 -7.76
C GLY A 43 -2.32 -5.81 -6.75
N LEU A 44 -2.57 -5.02 -5.71
CA LEU A 44 -1.76 -4.97 -4.49
C LEU A 44 -2.08 -6.18 -3.61
N ASP A 45 -1.10 -6.61 -2.81
CA ASP A 45 -1.34 -7.54 -1.71
C ASP A 45 -2.10 -6.82 -0.60
N VAL A 46 -3.12 -7.47 -0.04
CA VAL A 46 -3.87 -6.99 1.13
C VAL A 46 -3.64 -7.98 2.26
N ILE A 47 -3.08 -7.53 3.38
CA ILE A 47 -2.66 -8.39 4.48
C ILE A 47 -3.23 -7.87 5.78
N SER A 48 -4.00 -8.70 6.50
CA SER A 48 -4.51 -8.33 7.82
C SER A 48 -3.60 -8.84 8.94
N TYR A 49 -3.49 -8.02 10.00
CA TYR A 49 -2.76 -8.33 11.22
C TYR A 49 -3.66 -8.09 12.44
N PRO A 50 -3.42 -8.79 13.55
CA PRO A 50 -4.12 -8.47 14.78
C PRO A 50 -3.71 -7.06 15.23
N ASN A 51 -4.70 -6.25 15.59
CA ASN A 51 -4.52 -5.00 16.31
C ASN A 51 -5.25 -5.15 17.63
N ASP A 52 -4.60 -4.87 18.76
CA ASP A 52 -5.29 -4.95 20.04
C ASP A 52 -6.42 -3.90 20.10
N PHE A 53 -7.46 -4.18 20.86
CA PHE A 53 -8.50 -3.20 21.14
C PHE A 53 -7.87 -1.95 21.78
N ALA A 54 -8.14 -0.78 21.21
CA ALA A 54 -7.47 0.48 21.56
C ALA A 54 -5.94 0.49 21.31
N GLY A 55 -5.49 -0.26 20.30
CA GLY A 55 -4.11 -0.38 19.84
C GLY A 55 -3.68 0.69 18.81
N TYR A 56 -3.02 0.26 17.73
CA TYR A 56 -2.61 1.16 16.63
C TYR A 56 -3.84 1.91 16.08
N SER A 57 -3.62 3.15 15.63
CA SER A 57 -4.59 4.19 15.25
C SER A 57 -5.28 4.95 16.39
N ARG A 58 -4.93 4.64 17.65
CA ARG A 58 -5.27 5.47 18.82
C ARG A 58 -4.17 6.46 19.15
N LEU A 59 -4.51 7.64 19.66
CA LEU A 59 -3.54 8.58 20.23
C LEU A 59 -2.70 7.92 21.34
N GLY A 60 -1.39 7.94 21.19
CA GLY A 60 -0.45 7.27 22.12
C GLY A 60 -0.38 5.75 21.97
N GLY A 61 -1.06 5.18 20.97
CA GLY A 61 -0.93 3.79 20.57
C GLY A 61 0.43 3.47 19.93
N PRO A 62 0.69 2.20 19.61
CA PRO A 62 1.91 1.79 18.91
C PRO A 62 1.96 2.40 17.48
N PRO A 63 3.17 2.55 16.88
CA PRO A 63 3.31 3.11 15.54
C PRO A 63 2.76 2.18 14.46
N SER A 64 2.51 2.69 13.26
CA SER A 64 2.03 1.90 12.10
C SER A 64 2.96 0.74 11.69
N SER A 65 4.22 0.74 12.13
CA SER A 65 5.17 -0.37 11.92
C SER A 65 5.11 -1.47 12.99
N TYR A 66 4.18 -1.41 13.95
CA TYR A 66 4.13 -2.35 15.08
C TYR A 66 4.09 -3.82 14.62
N TYR A 67 3.35 -4.14 13.56
CA TYR A 67 3.25 -5.49 13.01
C TYR A 67 4.60 -6.07 12.53
N ILE A 68 5.53 -5.20 12.12
CA ILE A 68 6.90 -5.57 11.76
C ILE A 68 7.72 -5.77 13.04
N THR A 69 7.71 -4.76 13.92
CA THR A 69 8.57 -4.75 15.13
C THR A 69 8.20 -5.85 16.13
N GLN A 70 6.94 -6.26 16.17
CA GLN A 70 6.43 -7.35 17.00
C GLN A 70 6.43 -8.70 16.27
N ASN A 71 6.89 -8.74 15.01
CA ASN A 71 6.95 -9.95 14.18
C ASN A 71 5.61 -10.69 14.13
N LEU A 72 4.52 -9.95 13.89
CA LEU A 72 3.17 -10.51 13.88
C LEU A 72 2.97 -11.40 12.66
N LYS A 73 2.24 -12.50 12.86
CA LYS A 73 1.80 -13.36 11.76
C LYS A 73 0.55 -12.74 11.10
N PRO A 74 0.50 -12.69 9.76
CA PRO A 74 -0.73 -12.34 9.04
C PRO A 74 -1.90 -13.25 9.45
N LEU A 75 -3.09 -12.67 9.60
CA LEU A 75 -4.33 -13.41 9.82
C LEU A 75 -4.93 -13.88 8.49
N GLN A 76 -5.00 -12.98 7.52
CA GLN A 76 -5.51 -13.25 6.19
C GLN A 76 -4.74 -12.47 5.12
N ARG A 77 -4.78 -12.97 3.89
CA ARG A 77 -4.18 -12.34 2.70
C ARG A 77 -5.16 -12.37 1.53
N GLY A 78 -5.08 -11.35 0.69
CA GLY A 78 -5.84 -11.24 -0.55
C GLY A 78 -5.12 -10.35 -1.57
N HIS A 79 -5.76 -10.12 -2.71
CA HIS A 79 -5.27 -9.17 -3.73
C HIS A 79 -6.38 -8.23 -4.16
N THR A 80 -6.04 -6.98 -4.45
CA THR A 80 -7.03 -6.00 -4.90
C THR A 80 -6.42 -4.94 -5.83
N ASN A 81 -7.24 -4.46 -6.75
CA ASN A 81 -7.00 -3.24 -7.52
C ASN A 81 -7.55 -1.99 -6.82
N ALA A 82 -8.28 -2.14 -5.70
CA ALA A 82 -9.01 -1.07 -5.03
C ALA A 82 -8.43 -0.74 -3.66
N THR A 83 -8.30 0.54 -3.36
CA THR A 83 -7.87 1.06 -2.05
C THR A 83 -9.00 1.86 -1.42
N VAL A 84 -10.18 1.24 -1.35
CA VAL A 84 -11.38 1.85 -0.78
C VAL A 84 -12.29 0.80 -0.18
N PHE A 85 -12.79 1.06 1.01
CA PHE A 85 -13.97 0.41 1.54
C PHE A 85 -14.80 1.45 2.31
N PRO A 86 -16.14 1.43 2.17
CA PRO A 86 -16.99 2.41 2.83
C PRO A 86 -16.92 2.26 4.35
N GLU A 87 -17.28 3.33 5.04
CA GLU A 87 -17.52 3.28 6.47
C GLU A 87 -18.59 2.22 6.77
N ASN A 88 -18.32 1.30 7.70
CA ASN A 88 -19.35 0.35 8.13
C ASN A 88 -20.29 1.03 9.13
N THR A 89 -21.56 0.65 9.12
CA THR A 89 -22.50 1.06 10.16
C THR A 89 -22.17 0.38 11.48
N ASP A 90 -22.68 0.94 12.57
CA ASP A 90 -22.69 0.28 13.88
C ASP A 90 -23.16 -1.18 13.80
N PRO A 91 -22.65 -2.05 14.68
CA PRO A 91 -23.10 -3.43 14.75
C PRO A 91 -24.60 -3.51 15.07
N PRO A 92 -25.32 -4.51 14.53
CA PRO A 92 -26.71 -4.73 14.90
C PRO A 92 -26.88 -4.88 16.43
N PRO A 93 -27.99 -4.38 17.02
CA PRO A 93 -28.22 -4.47 18.47
C PRO A 93 -28.24 -5.90 19.03
N SER A 94 -28.36 -6.91 18.15
CA SER A 94 -28.33 -8.33 18.52
C SER A 94 -26.95 -8.83 18.94
N PHE A 95 -25.88 -8.10 18.62
CA PHE A 95 -24.53 -8.51 19.01
C PHE A 95 -24.24 -8.18 20.48
N GLN A 96 -23.59 -9.10 21.18
CA GLN A 96 -23.18 -8.89 22.56
C GLN A 96 -22.03 -7.88 22.63
N ARG A 97 -22.22 -6.84 23.45
CA ARG A 97 -21.18 -5.86 23.79
C ARG A 97 -20.49 -6.26 25.09
N VAL A 98 -19.17 -6.07 25.14
CA VAL A 98 -18.34 -6.19 26.34
C VAL A 98 -17.45 -4.96 26.46
N PHE A 99 -16.96 -4.68 27.67
CA PHE A 99 -16.13 -3.51 27.97
C PHE A 99 -14.78 -3.99 28.48
N PRO A 100 -13.87 -4.40 27.57
CA PRO A 100 -12.64 -5.09 27.96
C PRO A 100 -11.61 -4.17 28.62
N ARG A 101 -11.77 -2.85 28.50
CA ARG A 101 -10.82 -1.83 28.95
C ARG A 101 -11.47 -0.86 29.94
N PRO A 102 -11.22 -1.00 31.26
CA PRO A 102 -11.75 -0.06 32.26
C PRO A 102 -11.27 1.38 32.09
N ASP A 103 -10.12 1.60 31.44
CA ASP A 103 -9.57 2.92 31.13
C ASP A 103 -10.26 3.60 29.93
N ILE A 104 -11.15 2.89 29.23
CA ILE A 104 -11.97 3.43 28.13
C ILE A 104 -13.42 2.97 28.37
N PRO A 105 -14.11 3.53 29.37
CA PRO A 105 -15.39 3.01 29.85
C PRO A 105 -16.50 3.03 28.78
N ASP A 106 -16.40 3.92 27.80
CA ASP A 106 -17.34 4.01 26.67
C ASP A 106 -16.92 3.17 25.45
N GLY A 107 -15.69 2.63 25.46
CA GLY A 107 -15.14 1.79 24.40
C GLY A 107 -15.63 0.36 24.56
N TYR A 108 -16.61 -0.04 23.76
CA TYR A 108 -17.15 -1.39 23.77
C TYR A 108 -16.55 -2.25 22.65
N TYR A 109 -16.42 -3.53 22.92
CA TYR A 109 -16.08 -4.55 21.93
C TYR A 109 -17.30 -5.43 21.67
N VAL A 110 -17.50 -5.79 20.41
CA VAL A 110 -18.69 -6.47 19.90
C VAL A 110 -18.31 -7.87 19.46
N ILE A 111 -18.75 -8.87 20.21
CA ILE A 111 -18.33 -10.26 20.00
C ILE A 111 -18.83 -10.77 18.65
N GLY A 112 -17.90 -11.19 17.78
CA GLY A 112 -18.21 -11.79 16.49
C GLY A 112 -18.56 -10.79 15.39
N TRP A 113 -18.42 -9.49 15.64
CA TRP A 113 -18.63 -8.48 14.61
C TRP A 113 -17.45 -8.49 13.63
N THR A 114 -17.75 -8.83 12.38
CA THR A 114 -16.76 -8.88 11.30
C THR A 114 -17.18 -8.01 10.14
N ARG A 115 -16.21 -7.59 9.33
CA ARG A 115 -16.47 -6.89 8.06
C ARG A 115 -15.52 -7.34 6.98
N GLU A 116 -15.94 -7.19 5.73
CA GLU A 116 -15.06 -7.28 4.58
C GLU A 116 -14.33 -5.94 4.37
N THR A 117 -13.08 -6.02 3.92
CA THR A 117 -12.26 -4.89 3.47
C THR A 117 -12.05 -4.98 1.95
N ASN A 118 -10.81 -5.02 1.46
CA ASN A 118 -10.53 -5.27 0.04
C ASN A 118 -9.91 -6.66 -0.17
N GLY A 119 -10.04 -7.19 -1.39
CA GLY A 119 -9.44 -8.46 -1.77
C GLY A 119 -9.99 -9.68 -1.02
N ASN A 120 -11.27 -9.64 -0.62
CA ASN A 120 -11.96 -10.65 0.18
C ASN A 120 -11.35 -10.86 1.58
N VAL A 121 -10.59 -9.89 2.10
CA VAL A 121 -10.03 -9.94 3.46
C VAL A 121 -11.12 -9.55 4.46
N VAL A 122 -11.48 -10.49 5.33
CA VAL A 122 -12.46 -10.32 6.40
C VAL A 122 -11.70 -10.10 7.71
N VAL A 123 -12.08 -9.05 8.44
CA VAL A 123 -11.44 -8.66 9.70
C VAL A 123 -12.44 -8.61 10.84
N ASP A 124 -11.93 -8.67 12.06
CA ASP A 124 -12.67 -8.23 13.24
C ASP A 124 -13.00 -6.74 13.07
N ALA A 125 -14.28 -6.41 12.99
CA ALA A 125 -14.72 -5.06 12.69
C ALA A 125 -14.47 -4.09 13.85
N ASN A 126 -14.18 -4.58 15.06
CA ASN A 126 -13.88 -3.74 16.22
C ASN A 126 -12.49 -3.14 16.15
N ASN A 127 -11.49 -3.91 15.70
CA ASN A 127 -10.09 -3.52 15.73
C ASN A 127 -9.28 -4.40 14.78
N TYR A 128 -8.52 -3.78 13.90
CA TYR A 128 -7.70 -4.50 12.93
C TYR A 128 -6.59 -3.61 12.38
N THR A 129 -5.63 -4.24 11.70
CA THR A 129 -4.71 -3.55 10.80
C THR A 129 -4.73 -4.25 9.46
N VAL A 130 -4.84 -3.47 8.38
CA VAL A 130 -4.72 -3.95 7.00
C VAL A 130 -3.58 -3.22 6.32
N VAL A 131 -2.68 -3.98 5.69
CA VAL A 131 -1.55 -3.46 4.93
C VAL A 131 -1.79 -3.75 3.45
N TYR A 132 -1.81 -2.69 2.64
CA TYR A 132 -1.77 -2.77 1.19
C TYR A 132 -0.32 -2.63 0.75
N GLU A 133 0.23 -3.62 0.06
CA GLU A 133 1.62 -3.57 -0.39
C GLU A 133 1.83 -4.11 -1.80
N GLY A 134 2.77 -3.51 -2.53
CA GLY A 134 3.05 -3.89 -3.91
C GLY A 134 3.72 -2.76 -4.66
N PHE A 135 3.41 -2.61 -5.94
CA PHE A 135 3.94 -1.54 -6.77
C PHE A 135 2.82 -0.78 -7.49
N TYR A 136 2.97 0.54 -7.54
CA TYR A 136 2.27 1.37 -8.51
C TYR A 136 3.18 1.63 -9.71
N ARG A 137 2.71 1.33 -10.92
CA ARG A 137 3.42 1.60 -12.16
C ARG A 137 2.86 2.86 -12.80
N ALA A 138 3.62 3.95 -12.81
CA ALA A 138 3.14 5.23 -13.32
C ALA A 138 2.86 5.14 -14.84
N PRO A 139 1.62 5.37 -15.31
CA PRO A 139 1.31 5.32 -16.75
C PRO A 139 1.85 6.52 -17.53
N THR A 140 2.11 7.65 -16.86
CA THR A 140 2.66 8.87 -17.45
C THR A 140 3.71 9.49 -16.52
N THR A 141 4.56 10.35 -17.07
CA THR A 141 5.52 11.14 -16.27
C THR A 141 4.85 12.43 -15.81
N GLY A 142 5.01 12.80 -14.55
CA GLY A 142 4.56 14.09 -14.03
C GLY A 142 4.29 14.08 -12.54
N LYS A 143 3.62 15.14 -12.08
CA LYS A 143 3.19 15.28 -10.69
C LYS A 143 1.86 14.56 -10.46
N TYR A 144 1.88 13.62 -9.52
CA TYR A 144 0.71 12.89 -9.03
C TYR A 144 0.34 13.41 -7.64
N THR A 145 -0.94 13.50 -7.35
CA THR A 145 -1.44 13.84 -6.01
C THR A 145 -2.09 12.61 -5.40
N PHE A 146 -1.53 12.12 -4.30
CA PHE A 146 -2.05 11.02 -3.52
C PHE A 146 -2.84 11.58 -2.36
N CYS A 147 -4.07 11.14 -2.15
CA CYS A 147 -4.89 11.60 -1.03
C CYS A 147 -5.53 10.44 -0.31
N ALA A 148 -5.48 10.44 1.02
CA ALA A 148 -6.11 9.41 1.83
C ALA A 148 -7.03 9.99 2.90
N SER A 149 -8.08 9.24 3.20
CA SER A 149 -8.94 9.38 4.37
C SER A 149 -9.14 8.01 5.00
N ALA A 150 -9.12 7.94 6.33
CA ALA A 150 -9.42 6.72 7.05
C ALA A 150 -10.13 7.02 8.36
N ASP A 151 -10.97 6.09 8.79
CA ASP A 151 -11.45 5.99 10.15
C ASP A 151 -10.95 4.62 10.69
N ASN A 152 -9.99 4.55 11.61
CA ASN A 152 -9.46 5.68 12.39
C ASN A 152 -8.16 6.29 11.84
N GLU A 153 -7.27 5.52 11.21
CA GLU A 153 -5.98 6.05 10.69
C GLU A 153 -5.48 5.30 9.46
N THR A 154 -4.74 6.00 8.61
CA THR A 154 -3.92 5.41 7.55
C THR A 154 -2.58 6.12 7.40
N ASP A 155 -1.52 5.32 7.29
CA ASP A 155 -0.14 5.73 7.02
C ASP A 155 0.26 5.28 5.62
N PHE A 156 0.53 6.25 4.74
CA PHE A 156 0.96 6.00 3.37
C PHE A 156 2.47 6.16 3.22
N PHE A 157 3.12 5.13 2.73
CA PHE A 157 4.54 5.07 2.39
C PHE A 157 4.69 4.79 0.89
N PHE A 158 5.70 5.41 0.27
CA PHE A 158 5.86 5.34 -1.18
C PHE A 158 7.33 5.41 -1.62
N GLY A 159 7.69 4.53 -2.55
CA GLY A 159 9.02 4.49 -3.15
C GLY A 159 10.03 3.64 -2.39
N HIS A 160 11.18 3.41 -3.04
CA HIS A 160 12.30 2.65 -2.49
C HIS A 160 12.74 3.18 -1.12
N ASP A 161 12.93 2.26 -0.17
CA ASP A 161 13.39 2.52 1.21
C ASP A 161 12.45 3.38 2.06
N ASN A 162 11.29 3.78 1.53
CA ASN A 162 10.21 4.37 2.31
C ASN A 162 9.04 3.39 2.49
N ALA A 163 8.50 2.85 1.40
CA ALA A 163 7.51 1.78 1.47
C ALA A 163 8.17 0.44 1.81
N PHE A 164 9.10 0.02 0.95
CA PHE A 164 10.01 -1.10 1.18
C PHE A 164 11.22 -1.00 0.25
N SER A 165 12.27 -1.74 0.57
CA SER A 165 13.50 -1.74 -0.22
C SER A 165 13.30 -2.49 -1.54
N CYS A 166 13.68 -1.86 -2.65
CA CYS A 166 13.77 -2.53 -3.95
C CYS A 166 14.86 -3.62 -3.97
N LEU A 167 15.78 -3.62 -3.00
CA LEU A 167 16.89 -4.56 -2.95
C LEU A 167 16.53 -5.78 -2.11
N THR A 168 16.09 -5.58 -0.87
CA THR A 168 15.81 -6.69 0.05
C THR A 168 14.34 -7.09 0.10
N GLY A 169 13.48 -6.26 -0.49
CA GLY A 169 12.04 -6.36 -0.33
C GLY A 169 11.55 -5.93 1.04
N HIS A 170 12.39 -5.70 2.05
CA HIS A 170 11.94 -5.42 3.43
C HIS A 170 11.50 -3.96 3.63
N ALA A 171 10.48 -3.78 4.47
CA ALA A 171 10.08 -2.46 4.94
C ALA A 171 10.92 -2.07 6.17
N ASP A 172 11.42 -0.84 6.21
CA ASP A 172 12.09 -0.28 7.38
C ASP A 172 11.03 0.13 8.42
N PRO A 173 11.02 -0.45 9.64
CA PRO A 173 10.07 -0.05 10.67
C PRO A 173 10.27 1.39 11.17
N ALA A 174 11.41 2.02 10.90
CA ALA A 174 11.69 3.42 11.22
C ALA A 174 11.33 4.40 10.09
N ALA A 175 10.90 3.90 8.92
CA ALA A 175 10.43 4.76 7.84
C ALA A 175 9.26 5.62 8.32
N LYS A 176 9.21 6.88 7.86
CA LYS A 176 8.11 7.79 8.11
C LYS A 176 7.15 7.79 6.94
N PRO A 177 5.82 7.81 7.16
CA PRO A 177 4.87 7.92 6.06
C PRO A 177 5.08 9.24 5.32
N VAL A 178 4.90 9.21 4.00
CA VAL A 178 4.86 10.43 3.16
C VAL A 178 3.57 11.20 3.36
N MET A 179 2.53 10.55 3.89
CA MET A 179 1.25 11.14 4.25
C MET A 179 0.54 10.25 5.28
N MET A 180 -0.11 10.90 6.24
CA MET A 180 -0.94 10.26 7.27
C MET A 180 -2.29 10.95 7.28
N SER A 181 -3.37 10.19 7.40
CA SER A 181 -4.72 10.72 7.63
C SER A 181 -5.37 9.98 8.78
N THR A 182 -6.06 10.72 9.61
CA THR A 182 -6.81 10.24 10.76
C THR A 182 -8.26 10.70 10.62
N GLY A 183 -9.20 9.89 11.10
CA GLY A 183 -10.64 10.12 11.05
C GLY A 183 -11.36 9.50 12.23
N GLY A 184 -12.70 9.58 12.20
CA GLY A 184 -13.54 9.33 13.36
C GLY A 184 -13.54 10.53 14.31
N ASP A 185 -14.28 10.46 15.41
CA ASP A 185 -14.31 11.48 16.48
C ASP A 185 -12.98 11.52 17.28
N LEU A 186 -11.84 11.58 16.58
CA LEU A 186 -10.54 11.92 17.15
C LEU A 186 -10.56 13.40 17.52
N THR A 187 -10.98 13.68 18.74
CA THR A 187 -10.78 15.00 19.36
C THR A 187 -9.27 15.19 19.57
N LEU A 188 -8.63 15.94 18.69
CA LEU A 188 -7.25 16.40 18.90
C LEU A 188 -7.17 17.25 20.20
N PRO A 189 -5.98 17.47 20.80
CA PRO A 189 -5.84 18.27 22.03
C PRO A 189 -6.40 19.70 21.95
N ASN A 190 -6.73 20.18 20.74
CA ASN A 190 -7.36 21.47 20.46
C ASN A 190 -8.85 21.40 20.09
N GLY A 191 -9.52 20.25 20.27
CA GLY A 191 -10.96 20.10 20.05
C GLY A 191 -11.38 19.93 18.59
N VAL A 192 -10.45 19.75 17.64
CA VAL A 192 -10.78 19.59 16.22
C VAL A 192 -11.07 18.13 15.91
N ILE A 193 -12.30 17.84 15.47
CA ILE A 193 -12.68 16.59 14.80
C ILE A 193 -12.24 16.72 13.33
N ARG A 194 -11.36 15.83 12.87
CA ARG A 194 -10.92 15.80 11.47
C ARG A 194 -11.37 14.48 10.84
N ASN A 195 -12.33 14.54 9.93
CA ASN A 195 -12.46 13.53 8.86
C ASN A 195 -11.68 14.02 7.65
N ASP A 196 -10.41 14.39 7.87
CA ASP A 196 -9.68 15.18 6.91
C ASP A 196 -8.88 14.27 5.99
N MET A 197 -9.35 14.23 4.74
CA MET A 197 -8.54 13.79 3.64
C MET A 197 -7.23 14.58 3.63
N ASN A 198 -6.11 13.87 3.73
CA ASN A 198 -4.78 14.47 3.61
C ASN A 198 -4.17 14.09 2.27
N CYS A 199 -3.37 14.99 1.68
CA CYS A 199 -2.79 14.81 0.35
C CYS A 199 -1.29 15.05 0.34
N THR A 200 -0.59 14.37 -0.57
CA THR A 200 0.83 14.59 -0.85
C THR A 200 1.10 14.52 -2.37
N ASP A 201 2.04 15.32 -2.84
CA ASP A 201 2.41 15.40 -4.25
C ASP A 201 3.73 14.64 -4.47
N LEU A 202 3.75 13.73 -5.44
CA LEU A 202 4.92 12.95 -5.82
C LEU A 202 5.18 13.06 -7.33
N ASN A 203 6.43 13.30 -7.72
CA ASN A 203 6.82 13.32 -9.13
C ASN A 203 7.25 11.92 -9.58
N LEU A 204 6.50 11.34 -10.52
CA LEU A 204 6.76 10.00 -11.02
C LEU A 204 7.23 10.05 -12.48
N VAL A 205 8.11 9.12 -12.82
CA VAL A 205 8.53 8.80 -14.18
C VAL A 205 7.73 7.61 -14.70
N GLN A 206 7.21 7.76 -15.92
CA GLN A 206 6.46 6.74 -16.65
C GLN A 206 7.16 5.38 -16.66
N GLY A 207 6.39 4.33 -16.42
CA GLY A 207 6.84 2.94 -16.47
C GLY A 207 7.61 2.48 -15.23
N GLY A 208 7.99 3.38 -14.32
CA GLY A 208 8.65 3.04 -13.06
C GLY A 208 7.71 2.28 -12.11
N PHE A 209 8.23 1.23 -11.48
CA PHE A 209 7.51 0.44 -10.46
C PHE A 209 7.83 0.98 -9.07
N TYR A 210 6.94 1.79 -8.52
CA TYR A 210 7.15 2.42 -7.22
C TYR A 210 6.58 1.54 -6.11
N PRO A 211 7.41 1.11 -5.13
CA PRO A 211 6.92 0.48 -3.91
C PRO A 211 5.77 1.26 -3.29
N VAL A 212 4.69 0.56 -2.95
CA VAL A 212 3.53 1.08 -2.22
C VAL A 212 3.42 0.29 -0.93
N ARG A 213 3.25 0.99 0.19
CA ARG A 213 2.83 0.42 1.46
C ARG A 213 1.85 1.37 2.12
N ASN A 214 0.60 0.96 2.27
CA ASN A 214 -0.40 1.70 3.02
C ASN A 214 -0.82 0.85 4.22
N VAL A 215 -0.73 1.40 5.42
CA VAL A 215 -1.14 0.72 6.66
C VAL A 215 -2.40 1.41 7.13
N MET A 216 -3.51 0.69 7.20
CA MET A 216 -4.78 1.18 7.75
C MET A 216 -5.01 0.51 9.11
N GLY A 217 -5.38 1.32 10.12
CA GLY A 217 -5.69 0.85 11.46
C GLY A 217 -7.09 1.24 11.92
N ASN A 218 -7.80 0.28 12.49
CA ASN A 218 -8.99 0.50 13.32
C ASN A 218 -8.66 0.11 14.77
N TRP A 219 -8.85 1.01 15.73
CA TRP A 219 -8.62 0.76 17.15
C TRP A 219 -9.93 0.50 17.92
N HIS A 220 -11.07 0.96 17.40
CA HIS A 220 -12.41 0.75 17.96
C HIS A 220 -13.51 1.22 16.98
N GLY A 221 -14.60 0.46 16.95
CA GLY A 221 -15.87 0.92 16.36
C GLY A 221 -15.89 0.88 14.83
N PRO A 222 -16.78 1.68 14.21
CA PRO A 222 -16.81 1.87 12.76
C PRO A 222 -15.45 2.27 12.18
N SER A 223 -15.29 1.96 10.91
CA SER A 223 -14.05 2.21 10.18
C SER A 223 -14.31 2.41 8.70
N GLY A 224 -13.48 3.20 8.04
CA GLY A 224 -13.56 3.46 6.60
C GLY A 224 -12.18 3.74 6.04
N PHE A 225 -12.00 3.55 4.74
CA PHE A 225 -10.72 3.81 4.09
C PHE A 225 -10.92 4.23 2.65
N ASN A 226 -10.14 5.22 2.22
CA ASN A 226 -10.06 5.62 0.82
C ASN A 226 -8.67 6.23 0.56
N LEU A 227 -7.87 5.60 -0.28
CA LEU A 227 -6.66 6.18 -0.88
C LEU A 227 -6.94 6.41 -2.36
N THR A 228 -6.66 7.62 -2.83
CA THR A 228 -6.89 8.03 -4.22
C THR A 228 -5.62 8.60 -4.85
N ILE A 229 -5.54 8.51 -6.18
CA ILE A 229 -4.46 9.06 -6.99
C ILE A 229 -5.05 9.98 -8.06
N GLN A 230 -4.54 11.21 -8.14
CA GLN A 230 -4.73 12.15 -9.25
C GLN A 230 -3.55 12.01 -10.20
N LYS A 231 -3.79 11.68 -11.47
CA LYS A 231 -2.73 11.61 -12.48
C LYS A 231 -2.40 13.01 -13.02
N PRO A 232 -1.22 13.21 -13.63
CA PRO A 232 -0.87 14.47 -14.27
C PRO A 232 -1.92 14.89 -15.30
N GLY A 233 -2.43 16.12 -15.17
CA GLY A 233 -3.43 16.69 -16.09
C GLY A 233 -4.89 16.35 -15.78
N GLU A 234 -5.17 15.53 -14.77
CA GLU A 234 -6.52 15.29 -14.26
C GLU A 234 -6.93 16.39 -13.26
N SER A 235 -8.23 16.67 -13.14
CA SER A 235 -8.78 17.49 -12.06
C SER A 235 -8.82 16.69 -10.75
N PHE A 236 -8.98 17.40 -9.63
CA PHE A 236 -9.04 16.78 -8.32
C PHE A 236 -10.23 15.80 -8.18
N GLU A 237 -11.36 16.09 -8.81
CA GLU A 237 -12.56 15.27 -8.77
C GLU A 237 -12.40 13.96 -9.57
N GLN A 238 -11.41 13.88 -10.45
CA GLN A 238 -11.13 12.72 -11.30
C GLN A 238 -10.22 11.69 -10.63
N ARG A 239 -9.74 11.96 -9.41
CA ARG A 239 -8.96 11.03 -8.60
C ARG A 239 -9.65 9.67 -8.48
N LYS A 240 -8.85 8.60 -8.57
CA LYS A 240 -9.34 7.22 -8.55
C LYS A 240 -8.75 6.45 -7.38
N ASN A 241 -9.50 5.49 -6.87
CA ASN A 241 -9.10 4.50 -5.86
C ASN A 241 -9.17 3.06 -6.39
N VAL A 242 -9.36 2.91 -7.70
CA VAL A 242 -9.29 1.65 -8.44
C VAL A 242 -8.23 1.80 -9.52
N PHE A 243 -7.25 0.90 -9.52
CA PHE A 243 -6.00 1.02 -10.27
C PHE A 243 -5.77 -0.13 -11.25
N ASP A 244 -6.81 -0.52 -11.99
CA ASP A 244 -6.71 -1.56 -13.02
C ASP A 244 -5.55 -1.33 -13.99
N GLY A 245 -4.68 -2.33 -14.12
CA GLY A 245 -3.50 -2.27 -14.98
C GLY A 245 -2.28 -1.52 -14.41
N ASP A 246 -2.48 -0.73 -13.35
CA ASP A 246 -1.45 0.15 -12.78
C ASP A 246 -0.81 -0.41 -11.49
N VAL A 247 -1.43 -1.39 -10.83
CA VAL A 247 -0.89 -2.00 -9.59
C VAL A 247 -0.48 -3.45 -9.73
N TYR A 248 0.63 -3.80 -9.07
CA TYR A 248 1.29 -5.09 -9.14
C TYR A 248 1.58 -5.61 -7.72
N PRO A 249 1.52 -6.93 -7.48
CA PRO A 249 1.75 -7.48 -6.15
C PRO A 249 3.22 -7.34 -5.75
N ARG A 250 3.52 -7.43 -4.45
CA ARG A 250 4.90 -7.32 -3.94
C ARG A 250 5.80 -8.41 -4.51
N SER A 251 5.23 -9.58 -4.81
CA SER A 251 5.92 -10.70 -5.45
C SER A 251 6.56 -10.36 -6.79
N CYS A 252 6.14 -9.26 -7.44
CA CYS A 252 6.74 -8.75 -8.68
C CYS A 252 8.11 -8.09 -8.54
N GLY A 253 8.53 -7.76 -7.33
CA GLY A 253 9.86 -7.21 -7.10
C GLY A 253 10.97 -8.23 -7.31
N PHE A 254 12.10 -7.75 -7.84
CA PHE A 254 13.37 -8.47 -7.81
C PHE A 254 14.11 -8.14 -6.52
N PHE A 255 14.06 -9.05 -5.55
CA PHE A 255 14.74 -8.91 -4.28
C PHE A 255 15.92 -9.90 -4.21
N PHE A 256 17.02 -9.48 -3.59
CA PHE A 256 18.28 -10.21 -3.45
C PHE A 256 18.56 -10.56 -2.00
#